data_AF-P16041-F1
#
_entry.id   AF-P16041-F1
#
_cell.length_a   1.000
_cell.length_b   1.000
_cell.length_c   1.000
_cell.angle_alpha   90.00
_cell.angle_beta   90.00
_cell.angle_gamma   90.00
#
_symmetry.space_group_name_H-M   'P 1'
#
loop_
_entity.id
_entity.type
_entity.pdbx_description
1 polymer ?
#
loop_
_entity_poly.entity_id
_entity_poly.type
_entity_poly.pdbx_seq_one_letter_code
_entity_poly.pdbx_strand_id
1 'polypeptide(L)'
;MPYSTFPLLWVLGLLALSSACYIQNCPRGGKRSFPDLPRQCMSCGPGDRGRCFGPNICCGEGMGCYMGSPEAAGCVEENYLPSPCEAGGRVCGSEGSCAASGVCCDSESCVLDPDCLEDSKRQSPSEQNAALMGGLAGDLLRILHATSRGRPQ
;
A
#
# COMPACT_ATOMS: atom_id res chain seq x y z
N MET A 1 34.33 -21.51 -54.31
CA MET A 1 34.08 -22.29 -53.08
C MET A 1 32.80 -21.80 -52.39
N PRO A 2 31.59 -22.20 -52.84
CA PRO A 2 30.33 -21.69 -52.29
C PRO A 2 29.80 -22.50 -51.09
N TYR A 3 30.41 -23.65 -50.76
CA TYR A 3 29.88 -24.56 -49.74
C TYR A 3 30.07 -24.07 -48.29
N SER A 4 30.97 -23.10 -48.04
CA SER A 4 31.25 -22.61 -46.68
C SER A 4 30.33 -21.47 -46.21
N THR A 5 29.61 -20.79 -47.11
CA THR A 5 28.74 -19.65 -46.74
C THR A 5 27.34 -20.08 -46.32
N PHE A 6 26.85 -21.20 -46.84
CA PHE A 6 25.57 -21.80 -46.46
C PHE A 6 25.43 -22.08 -44.95
N PRO A 7 26.37 -22.76 -44.27
CA PRO A 7 26.23 -23.02 -42.83
C PRO A 7 26.26 -21.73 -42.01
N LEU A 8 27.06 -20.73 -42.41
CA LEU A 8 27.12 -19.43 -41.74
C LEU A 8 25.78 -18.68 -41.84
N LEU A 9 25.19 -18.63 -43.04
CA LEU A 9 23.87 -18.03 -43.28
C LEU A 9 22.77 -18.73 -42.47
N TRP A 10 22.85 -20.06 -42.35
CA TRP A 10 21.88 -20.85 -41.59
C TRP A 10 21.96 -20.57 -40.09
N VAL A 11 23.17 -20.53 -39.53
CA VAL A 11 23.39 -20.15 -38.12
C VAL A 11 22.92 -18.71 -37.85
N LEU A 12 23.22 -17.76 -38.74
CA LEU A 12 22.74 -16.37 -38.61
C LEU A 12 21.21 -16.30 -38.65
N GLY A 13 20.57 -17.07 -39.53
CA GLY A 13 19.12 -17.18 -39.62
C GLY A 13 18.49 -17.73 -38.35
N LEU A 14 19.03 -18.84 -37.82
CA LEU A 14 18.58 -19.42 -36.54
C LEU A 14 18.76 -18.45 -35.37
N LEU A 15 19.88 -17.72 -35.33
CA LEU A 15 20.13 -16.73 -34.28
C LEU A 15 19.11 -15.57 -34.36
N ALA A 16 18.81 -15.08 -35.56
CA ALA A 16 17.79 -14.04 -35.79
C ALA A 16 16.37 -14.50 -35.45
N LEU A 17 16.02 -15.76 -35.78
CA LEU A 17 14.75 -16.38 -35.37
C LEU A 17 14.67 -16.54 -33.86
N SER A 18 15.76 -16.98 -33.21
CA SER A 18 15.81 -17.13 -31.75
C SER A 18 15.71 -15.78 -31.02
N SER A 19 16.30 -14.70 -31.56
CA SER A 19 16.22 -13.36 -30.98
C SER A 19 14.84 -12.72 -31.19
N ALA A 20 14.17 -13.00 -32.31
CA ALA A 20 12.78 -12.59 -32.54
C ALA A 20 11.80 -13.29 -31.58
N CYS A 21 12.08 -14.53 -31.18
CA CYS A 21 11.32 -15.24 -30.14
C CYS A 21 11.71 -14.85 -28.72
N TYR A 22 12.83 -14.15 -28.53
CA TYR A 22 13.30 -13.70 -27.21
C TYR A 22 12.62 -12.38 -26.83
N ILE A 23 11.39 -12.48 -26.32
CA ILE A 23 10.64 -11.35 -25.79
C ILE A 23 11.35 -10.83 -24.52
N GLN A 24 12.07 -9.72 -24.63
CA GLN A 24 12.62 -9.01 -23.46
C GLN A 24 11.57 -8.14 -22.75
N ASN A 25 10.45 -7.85 -23.41
CA ASN A 25 9.32 -7.10 -22.86
C ASN A 25 8.22 -8.05 -22.35
N CYS A 26 8.58 -9.04 -21.54
CA CYS A 26 7.56 -9.79 -20.81
C CYS A 26 6.92 -8.84 -19.80
N PRO A 27 5.58 -8.71 -19.75
CA PRO A 27 4.94 -7.92 -18.72
C PRO A 27 5.38 -8.42 -17.35
N ARG A 28 5.61 -7.50 -16.42
CA ARG A 28 5.98 -7.82 -15.04
C ARG A 28 4.81 -8.60 -14.43
N GLY A 29 4.96 -9.92 -14.25
CA GLY A 29 3.84 -10.76 -13.76
C GLY A 29 3.93 -12.27 -14.04
N GLY A 30 5.13 -12.86 -14.16
CA GLY A 30 5.26 -14.32 -14.27
C GLY A 30 5.09 -15.02 -12.92
N LYS A 31 4.92 -16.37 -12.88
CA LYS A 31 4.87 -17.16 -11.61
C LYS A 31 6.07 -16.96 -10.66
N ARG A 32 7.11 -16.25 -11.11
CA ARG A 32 8.36 -15.98 -10.40
C ARG A 32 8.63 -14.49 -10.20
N SER A 33 7.74 -13.59 -10.62
CA SER A 33 7.86 -12.20 -10.20
C SER A 33 7.61 -12.16 -8.69
N PHE A 34 8.58 -11.63 -7.96
CA PHE A 34 8.42 -11.34 -6.54
C PHE A 34 7.14 -10.52 -6.36
N PRO A 35 6.28 -10.81 -5.38
CA PRO A 35 5.16 -9.93 -5.10
C PRO A 35 5.75 -8.59 -4.65
N ASP A 36 5.72 -7.59 -5.55
CA ASP A 36 5.98 -6.21 -5.17
C ASP A 36 4.91 -5.88 -4.11
N LEU A 37 5.34 -5.44 -2.92
CA LEU A 37 4.42 -5.04 -1.85
C LEU A 37 3.41 -4.04 -2.43
N PRO A 38 2.09 -4.18 -2.17
CA PRO A 38 1.11 -3.30 -2.79
C PRO A 38 1.45 -1.85 -2.43
N ARG A 39 1.45 -0.98 -3.44
CA ARG A 39 1.67 0.45 -3.22
C ARG A 39 0.45 1.04 -2.54
N GLN A 40 0.62 2.16 -1.86
CA GLN A 40 -0.54 2.94 -1.45
C GLN A 40 -1.24 3.49 -2.70
N CYS A 41 -2.58 3.46 -2.73
CA CYS A 41 -3.33 4.12 -3.80
C CYS A 41 -3.07 5.65 -3.78
N MET A 42 -3.28 6.28 -4.93
CA MET A 42 -3.06 7.70 -5.19
C MET A 42 -3.79 8.56 -4.15
N SER A 43 -3.17 9.70 -3.81
CA SER A 43 -3.83 10.71 -3.00
C SER A 43 -4.92 11.40 -3.80
N CYS A 44 -5.96 11.85 -3.11
CA CYS A 44 -7.09 12.55 -3.72
C CYS A 44 -7.73 13.52 -2.72
N GLY A 45 -8.68 14.32 -3.19
CA GLY A 45 -9.45 15.23 -2.35
C GLY A 45 -8.70 16.49 -1.90
N PRO A 46 -9.34 17.32 -1.06
CA PRO A 46 -8.83 18.63 -0.68
C PRO A 46 -7.53 18.51 0.11
N GLY A 47 -6.44 19.00 -0.49
CA GLY A 47 -5.10 18.96 0.10
C GLY A 47 -4.47 17.57 0.14
N ASP A 48 -4.84 16.67 -0.78
CA ASP A 48 -4.28 15.31 -0.91
C ASP A 48 -4.44 14.45 0.35
N ARG A 49 -5.49 14.73 1.13
CA ARG A 49 -5.75 14.07 2.42
C ARG A 49 -6.52 12.75 2.29
N GLY A 50 -7.08 12.48 1.12
CA GLY A 50 -7.80 11.25 0.82
C GLY A 50 -6.95 10.23 0.07
N ARG A 51 -7.51 9.03 -0.07
CA ARG A 51 -7.01 7.93 -0.90
C ARG A 51 -8.12 7.41 -1.80
N CYS A 52 -7.72 6.92 -2.97
CA CYS A 52 -8.63 6.31 -3.91
C CYS A 52 -9.02 4.89 -3.44
N PHE A 53 -10.33 4.65 -3.28
CA PHE A 53 -10.90 3.33 -3.00
C PHE A 53 -11.47 2.67 -4.26
N GLY A 54 -11.81 3.49 -5.26
CA GLY A 54 -12.32 3.08 -6.56
C GLY A 54 -12.15 4.20 -7.59
N PRO A 55 -12.47 3.99 -8.87
CA PRO A 55 -12.19 4.96 -9.94
C PRO A 55 -12.92 6.30 -9.78
N ASN A 56 -14.00 6.33 -9.00
CA ASN A 56 -14.78 7.54 -8.71
C ASN A 56 -15.00 7.71 -7.20
N ILE A 57 -14.14 7.14 -6.34
CA ILE A 57 -14.31 7.15 -4.89
C ILE A 57 -13.02 7.65 -4.23
N CYS A 58 -13.11 8.78 -3.55
CA CYS A 58 -12.04 9.36 -2.76
C CYS A 58 -12.47 9.50 -1.30
N CYS A 59 -11.74 8.89 -0.37
CA CYS A 59 -12.07 8.95 1.05
C CYS A 59 -10.86 9.28 1.90
N GLY A 60 -11.08 9.94 3.03
CA GLY A 60 -10.03 10.22 4.00
C GLY A 60 -10.57 10.49 5.39
N GLU A 61 -9.72 10.25 6.38
CA GLU A 61 -10.03 10.52 7.78
C GLU A 61 -10.31 12.02 7.98
N GLY A 62 -11.45 12.34 8.59
CA GLY A 62 -11.91 13.72 8.83
C GLY A 62 -12.51 14.46 7.62
N MET A 63 -12.34 13.98 6.38
CA MET A 63 -13.02 14.54 5.19
C MET A 63 -14.25 13.73 4.74
N GLY A 64 -14.38 12.49 5.20
CA GLY A 64 -15.44 11.59 4.75
C GLY A 64 -15.11 11.00 3.38
N CYS A 65 -16.15 10.78 2.57
CA CYS A 65 -16.03 10.17 1.24
C CYS A 65 -16.71 11.04 0.18
N TYR A 66 -16.03 11.19 -0.95
CA TYR A 66 -16.45 11.88 -2.14
C TYR A 66 -16.64 10.85 -3.26
N MET A 67 -17.87 10.71 -3.74
CA MET A 67 -18.24 9.74 -4.78
C MET A 67 -18.75 10.48 -6.01
N GLY A 68 -18.14 10.24 -7.18
CA GLY A 68 -18.52 10.87 -8.45
C GLY A 68 -18.33 12.39 -8.49
N SER A 69 -17.42 12.92 -7.67
CA SER A 69 -17.14 14.35 -7.54
C SER A 69 -15.79 14.72 -8.19
N PRO A 70 -15.49 16.01 -8.45
CA PRO A 70 -14.20 16.40 -9.00
C PRO A 70 -13.01 16.02 -8.11
N GLU A 71 -13.23 15.92 -6.79
CA GLU A 71 -12.24 15.46 -5.81
C GLU A 71 -11.81 14.00 -6.04
N ALA A 72 -12.68 13.17 -6.63
CA ALA A 72 -12.42 11.77 -6.93
C ALA A 72 -12.02 11.53 -8.41
N ALA A 73 -12.04 12.56 -9.26
CA ALA A 73 -11.78 12.41 -10.69
C ALA A 73 -10.38 11.87 -11.00
N GLY A 74 -9.38 12.16 -10.16
CA GLY A 74 -8.01 11.64 -10.31
C GLY A 74 -7.90 10.13 -10.05
N CYS A 75 -8.87 9.53 -9.36
CA CYS A 75 -8.83 8.10 -9.03
C CYS A 75 -9.01 7.20 -10.24
N VAL A 76 -9.53 7.71 -11.37
CA VAL A 76 -9.57 6.94 -12.62
C VAL A 76 -8.16 6.61 -13.13
N GLU A 77 -7.14 7.40 -12.73
CA GLU A 77 -5.76 7.20 -13.16
C GLU A 77 -5.16 5.90 -12.59
N GLU A 78 -5.66 5.44 -11.44
CA GLU A 78 -5.31 4.14 -10.87
C GLU A 78 -5.50 2.98 -11.85
N ASN A 79 -6.52 3.04 -12.72
CA ASN A 79 -6.80 1.99 -13.70
C ASN A 79 -5.73 1.81 -14.77
N TYR A 80 -4.89 2.84 -14.99
CA TYR A 80 -3.82 2.79 -15.98
C TYR A 80 -2.48 2.34 -15.37
N LEU A 81 -2.39 2.22 -14.05
CA LEU A 81 -1.18 1.80 -13.37
C LEU A 81 -1.08 0.27 -13.33
N PRO A 82 0.03 -0.33 -13.82
CA PRO A 82 0.17 -1.78 -13.89
C PRO A 82 0.43 -2.44 -12.53
N SER A 83 0.75 -1.67 -11.49
CA SER A 83 1.01 -2.17 -10.14
C SER A 83 -0.24 -2.10 -9.26
N PRO A 84 -0.55 -3.16 -8.50
CA PRO A 84 -1.70 -3.16 -7.59
C PRO A 84 -1.48 -2.18 -6.44
N CYS A 85 -2.56 -1.54 -5.99
CA CYS A 85 -2.53 -0.64 -4.84
C CYS A 85 -3.49 -1.09 -3.73
N GLU A 86 -3.24 -0.62 -2.52
CA GLU A 86 -4.11 -0.80 -1.36
C GLU A 86 -4.50 0.59 -0.82
N ALA A 87 -5.79 0.83 -0.62
CA ALA A 87 -6.30 2.11 -0.10
C ALA A 87 -6.01 2.28 1.40
N GLY A 88 -5.66 1.19 2.08
CA GLY A 88 -5.49 1.11 3.52
C GLY A 88 -6.82 1.02 4.26
N GLY A 89 -6.76 1.00 5.58
CA GLY A 89 -7.93 0.83 6.45
C GLY A 89 -8.12 -0.62 6.91
N ARG A 90 -8.98 -0.80 7.91
CA ARG A 90 -9.34 -2.14 8.39
C ARG A 90 -10.32 -2.76 7.41
N VAL A 91 -10.20 -4.06 7.17
CA VAL A 91 -11.18 -4.81 6.37
C VAL A 91 -12.57 -4.73 7.02
N CYS A 92 -13.59 -4.54 6.20
CA CYS A 92 -15.00 -4.49 6.59
C CYS A 92 -15.85 -5.14 5.48
N GLY A 93 -16.99 -5.72 5.85
CA GLY A 93 -17.79 -6.50 4.90
C GLY A 93 -17.06 -7.70 4.29
N SER A 94 -17.35 -8.01 3.02
CA SER A 94 -16.72 -9.13 2.29
C SER A 94 -15.43 -8.73 1.57
N GLU A 95 -15.39 -7.54 0.96
CA GLU A 95 -14.29 -7.06 0.12
C GLU A 95 -13.98 -5.57 0.33
N GLY A 96 -14.52 -4.97 1.40
CA GLY A 96 -14.40 -3.54 1.68
C GLY A 96 -13.28 -3.20 2.67
N SER A 97 -12.95 -1.91 2.73
CA SER A 97 -12.00 -1.34 3.68
C SER A 97 -12.58 -0.07 4.29
N CYS A 98 -12.33 0.13 5.60
CA CYS A 98 -12.81 1.31 6.32
C CYS A 98 -12.12 2.56 5.79
N ALA A 99 -12.90 3.40 5.13
CA ALA A 99 -12.40 4.53 4.35
C ALA A 99 -12.50 5.85 5.11
N ALA A 100 -13.46 5.93 6.04
CA ALA A 100 -13.65 7.02 6.99
C ALA A 100 -14.38 6.49 8.24
N SER A 101 -14.51 7.32 9.28
CA SER A 101 -15.20 6.95 10.51
C SER A 101 -16.64 6.52 10.22
N GLY A 102 -16.93 5.24 10.43
CA GLY A 102 -18.26 4.65 10.21
C GLY A 102 -18.60 4.38 8.75
N VAL A 103 -17.63 4.39 7.82
CA VAL A 103 -17.86 4.16 6.38
C VAL A 103 -16.95 3.03 5.87
N CYS A 104 -17.57 1.97 5.34
CA CYS A 104 -16.91 0.88 4.64
C CYS A 104 -17.05 1.07 3.13
N CYS A 105 -15.94 1.01 2.38
CA CYS A 105 -15.97 1.15 0.92
C CYS A 105 -15.29 -0.03 0.24
N ASP A 106 -15.89 -0.48 -0.86
CA ASP A 106 -15.26 -1.33 -1.86
C ASP A 106 -14.89 -0.49 -3.10
N SER A 107 -14.53 -1.13 -4.21
CA SER A 107 -14.14 -0.43 -5.44
C SER A 107 -15.31 0.25 -6.17
N GLU A 108 -16.56 -0.06 -5.83
CA GLU A 108 -17.76 0.38 -6.54
C GLU A 108 -18.67 1.28 -5.68
N SER A 109 -18.70 1.05 -4.37
CA SER A 109 -19.66 1.68 -3.46
C SER A 109 -19.12 1.85 -2.04
N CYS A 110 -19.80 2.70 -1.27
CA CYS A 110 -19.56 2.88 0.16
C CYS A 110 -20.87 2.71 0.93
N VAL A 111 -20.80 2.02 2.06
CA VAL A 111 -21.90 1.82 2.99
C VAL A 111 -21.51 2.30 4.39
N LEU A 112 -22.51 2.73 5.16
CA LEU A 112 -22.28 3.03 6.57
C LEU A 112 -22.11 1.71 7.33
N ASP A 113 -21.01 1.60 8.06
CA ASP A 113 -20.65 0.39 8.79
C ASP A 113 -20.13 0.76 10.20
N PRO A 114 -20.82 0.33 11.27
CA PRO A 114 -20.38 0.61 12.64
C PRO A 114 -19.02 -0.02 12.97
N ASP A 115 -18.57 -1.07 12.28
CA ASP A 115 -17.25 -1.68 12.49
C ASP A 115 -16.09 -0.73 12.11
N CYS A 116 -16.41 0.28 11.28
CA CYS A 116 -15.49 1.35 10.90
C CYS A 116 -15.51 2.55 11.85
N LEU A 117 -16.27 2.50 12.94
CA LEU A 117 -16.15 3.51 13.99
C LEU A 117 -14.86 3.28 14.80
N GLU A 118 -14.19 4.37 15.13
CA GLU A 118 -12.99 4.33 15.96
C GLU A 118 -13.34 4.12 17.44
N ASP A 119 -13.73 2.91 17.81
CA ASP A 119 -13.66 2.48 19.21
C ASP A 119 -12.19 2.17 19.54
N SER A 120 -11.45 3.22 19.91
CA SER A 120 -10.11 3.16 20.50
C SER A 120 -9.00 2.62 19.58
N LYS A 121 -8.30 3.54 18.90
CA LYS A 121 -6.82 3.56 18.80
C LYS A 121 -6.15 2.18 18.98
N ARG A 122 -6.30 1.28 18.00
CA ARG A 122 -5.32 0.19 17.85
C ARG A 122 -4.14 0.76 17.10
N GLN A 123 -3.31 1.47 17.87
CA GLN A 123 -1.92 1.78 17.55
C GLN A 123 -1.35 0.66 16.70
N SER A 124 -0.79 1.05 15.55
CA SER A 124 0.07 0.17 14.77
C SER A 124 1.00 -0.62 15.73
N PRO A 125 1.26 -1.92 15.48
CA PRO A 125 2.16 -2.72 16.33
C PRO A 125 3.57 -2.12 16.48
N SER A 126 3.88 -1.09 15.68
CA SER A 126 5.14 -0.36 15.64
C SER A 126 5.31 0.64 16.79
N GLU A 127 4.23 1.22 17.34
CA GLU A 127 4.34 2.23 18.43
C GLU A 127 4.20 1.62 19.82
N GLN A 128 3.53 0.48 19.97
CA GLN A 128 3.38 -0.20 21.27
C GLN A 128 4.73 -0.69 21.82
N ASN A 129 5.63 -1.12 20.94
CA ASN A 129 6.98 -1.55 21.34
C ASN A 129 7.87 -0.36 21.77
N ALA A 130 7.66 0.83 21.21
CA ALA A 130 8.38 2.05 21.61
C ALA A 130 7.85 2.62 22.94
N ALA A 131 6.53 2.58 23.17
CA ALA A 131 5.91 3.04 24.41
C ALA A 131 6.22 2.12 25.61
N LEU A 132 6.27 0.80 25.40
CA LEU A 132 6.67 -0.16 26.45
C LEU A 132 8.13 0.02 26.88
N MET A 133 9.04 0.26 25.93
CA MET A 133 10.45 0.53 26.24
C MET A 133 10.64 1.91 26.90
N GLY A 134 9.86 2.93 26.49
CA GLY A 134 9.85 4.25 27.13
C GLY A 134 9.31 4.22 28.55
N GLY A 135 8.29 3.40 28.83
CA GLY A 135 7.74 3.19 30.17
C GLY A 135 8.73 2.53 31.12
N LEU A 136 9.44 1.49 30.67
CA LEU A 136 10.42 0.77 31.49
C LEU A 136 11.62 1.66 31.86
N ALA A 137 12.08 2.51 30.93
CA ALA A 137 13.15 3.47 31.20
C ALA A 137 12.71 4.58 32.17
N GLY A 138 11.44 5.03 32.07
CA GLY A 138 10.85 6.02 32.98
C GLY A 138 10.69 5.51 34.42
N ASP A 139 10.28 4.26 34.60
CA ASP A 139 10.14 3.65 35.93
C ASP A 139 11.50 3.34 36.58
N LEU A 140 12.51 2.93 35.80
CA LEU A 140 13.89 2.81 36.32
C LEU A 140 14.45 4.16 36.78
N LEU A 141 14.15 5.26 36.08
CA LEU A 141 14.60 6.59 36.49
C LEU A 141 13.91 7.03 37.79
N ARG A 142 12.62 6.73 37.98
CA ARG A 142 11.90 7.05 39.23
C ARG A 142 12.45 6.30 40.44
N ILE A 143 12.90 5.05 40.26
CA ILE A 143 13.52 4.28 41.34
C ILE A 143 14.84 4.92 41.79
N LEU A 144 15.66 5.44 40.85
CA LEU A 144 16.92 6.10 41.18
C LEU A 144 16.74 7.44 41.93
N HIS A 145 15.67 8.19 41.64
CA HIS A 145 15.37 9.44 42.35
C HIS A 145 14.77 9.24 43.74
N ALA A 146 14.07 8.11 43.99
CA ALA A 146 13.52 7.79 45.30
C ALA A 146 14.58 7.33 46.31
N THR A 147 15.71 6.77 45.85
CA THR A 147 16.78 6.23 46.73
C THR A 147 17.82 7.26 47.18
N SER A 148 17.71 8.53 46.78
CA SER A 148 18.66 9.60 47.15
C SER A 148 18.27 10.43 48.38
N ARG A 149 17.16 10.12 49.07
CA ARG A 149 16.75 10.82 50.31
C ARG A 149 16.76 9.89 51.54
N GLY A 150 17.89 9.26 51.78
CA GLY A 150 18.40 8.96 53.13
C GLY A 150 19.82 9.54 53.15
N ARG A 151 20.25 10.35 54.11
CA ARG A 151 20.41 10.09 55.54
C ARG A 151 21.08 11.36 56.16
N PRO A 152 21.38 11.44 57.46
CA PRO A 152 20.85 12.49 58.34
C PRO A 152 21.94 13.37 58.99
N GLN A 153 21.57 14.58 59.39
CA GLN A 153 21.91 15.21 60.66
C GLN A 153 21.04 16.46 60.85
#